data_AF-A0A7Y2FFU7-F1
#
_entry.id   AF-A0A7Y2FFU7-F1
#
_cell.length_a   1.000
_cell.length_b   1.000
_cell.length_c   1.000
_cell.angle_alpha   90.00
_cell.angle_beta   90.00
_cell.angle_gamma   90.00
#
_symmetry.space_group_name_H-M   'P 1'
#
loop_
_entity.id
_entity.type
_entity.pdbx_description
1 polymer ?
#
loop_
_entity_poly.entity_id
_entity_poly.type
_entity_poly.pdbx_seq_one_letter_code
_entity_poly.pdbx_strand_id
1 'polypeptide(L)'
;MIETSEFIGNSCTSNGGAIHMYGGDMAVDRCLIALNSAVWRGGGVHVRNAATLSVTQSTFSDNSGEEGGNLSAVFGGQCTIESSILSFAGEGASVYCNAGSYDLSCSNVYGNVGGDWPSCVSAEEGASGNFSLDPAFCDTSAQDYSIDFASPCSDGNHPDSLPCGLIGAYAPACGGATATETVSWGALKEMFR
;
A
#
# COMPACT_ATOMS: atom_id res chain seq x y z
N MET A 1 17.57 -6.47 -0.18
CA MET A 1 16.19 -6.97 -0.31
C MET A 1 15.66 -7.19 1.09
N ILE A 2 14.45 -6.75 1.34
CA ILE A 2 13.68 -6.97 2.56
C ILE A 2 12.39 -7.65 2.12
N GLU A 3 12.04 -8.75 2.77
CA GLU A 3 10.84 -9.52 2.45
C GLU A 3 10.08 -9.89 3.72
N THR A 4 8.75 -9.91 3.68
CA THR A 4 7.89 -10.43 4.76
C THR A 4 8.23 -9.86 6.14
N SER A 5 8.48 -8.55 6.19
CA SER A 5 8.96 -7.86 7.39
C SER A 5 8.01 -6.73 7.78
N GLU A 6 8.01 -6.40 9.07
CA GLU A 6 7.17 -5.36 9.64
C GLU A 6 8.03 -4.26 10.25
N PHE A 7 7.81 -3.02 9.82
CA PHE A 7 8.41 -1.82 10.38
C PHE A 7 7.30 -0.97 10.97
N ILE A 8 7.13 -1.05 12.29
CA ILE A 8 6.00 -0.44 12.98
C ILE A 8 6.48 0.53 14.07
N GLY A 9 5.90 1.73 14.11
CA GLY A 9 6.08 2.65 15.23
C GLY A 9 7.46 3.30 15.34
N ASN A 10 8.24 3.32 14.25
CA ASN A 10 9.56 3.94 14.25
C ASN A 10 9.43 5.46 14.06
N SER A 11 10.25 6.23 14.79
CA SER A 11 10.22 7.70 14.71
C SER A 11 11.60 8.28 14.50
N CYS A 12 11.73 9.26 13.60
CA CYS A 12 12.97 10.02 13.43
C CYS A 12 12.70 11.53 13.36
N THR A 13 13.67 12.33 13.80
CA THR A 13 13.54 13.81 13.77
C THR A 13 13.90 14.41 12.41
N SER A 14 14.21 13.59 11.41
CA SER A 14 14.67 14.04 10.09
C SER A 14 13.87 13.37 8.98
N ASN A 15 14.43 12.38 8.27
CA ASN A 15 13.79 11.77 7.10
C ASN A 15 13.81 10.24 7.17
N GLY A 16 12.73 9.59 6.72
CA GLY A 16 12.62 8.13 6.70
C GLY A 16 12.33 7.58 8.09
N GLY A 17 11.06 7.49 8.49
CA GLY A 17 10.70 6.99 9.82
C GLY A 17 11.04 5.51 9.98
N ALA A 18 10.81 4.69 8.95
CA ALA A 18 11.24 3.29 8.90
C ALA A 18 12.55 3.11 8.13
N ILE A 19 12.61 3.62 6.89
CA ILE A 19 13.76 3.37 6.01
C ILE A 19 14.27 4.66 5.37
N HIS A 20 15.59 4.86 5.44
CA HIS A 20 16.30 5.96 4.80
C HIS A 20 17.33 5.42 3.80
N MET A 21 17.13 5.70 2.51
CA MET A 21 18.07 5.34 1.45
C MET A 21 18.88 6.54 0.97
N TYR A 22 20.20 6.38 0.92
CA TYR A 22 21.15 7.36 0.39
C TYR A 22 22.04 6.72 -0.67
N GLY A 23 21.59 6.78 -1.92
CA GLY A 23 22.16 5.98 -3.03
C GLY A 23 21.88 4.47 -2.90
N GLY A 24 22.21 3.73 -3.95
CA GLY A 24 22.06 2.27 -4.03
C GLY A 24 20.63 1.78 -4.29
N ASP A 25 20.48 0.47 -4.41
CA ASP A 25 19.23 -0.18 -4.80
C ASP A 25 18.67 -1.06 -3.67
N MET A 26 17.36 -1.03 -3.47
CA MET A 26 16.66 -1.86 -2.49
C MET A 26 15.32 -2.35 -3.04
N ALA A 27 14.95 -3.56 -2.66
CA ALA A 27 13.65 -4.15 -2.90
C ALA A 27 12.94 -4.43 -1.57
N VAL A 28 11.66 -4.10 -1.51
CA VAL A 28 10.73 -4.32 -0.39
C VAL A 28 9.57 -5.15 -0.91
N ASP A 29 9.47 -6.39 -0.46
CA ASP A 29 8.46 -7.35 -0.94
C ASP A 29 7.59 -7.86 0.21
N ARG A 30 6.27 -7.79 0.07
CA ARG A 30 5.31 -8.30 1.08
C ARG A 30 5.59 -7.80 2.49
N CYS A 31 5.94 -6.52 2.62
CA CYS A 31 6.26 -5.90 3.90
C CYS A 31 5.15 -4.96 4.37
N LEU A 32 5.06 -4.81 5.69
CA LEU A 32 4.25 -3.79 6.34
C LEU A 32 5.16 -2.65 6.83
N ILE A 33 4.84 -1.42 6.43
CA ILE A 33 5.49 -0.20 6.91
C ILE A 33 4.38 0.65 7.49
N ALA A 34 4.16 0.60 8.80
CA ALA A 34 3.01 1.25 9.42
C ALA A 34 3.34 2.07 10.65
N LEU A 35 2.54 3.11 10.95
CA LEU A 35 2.68 3.91 12.17
C LEU A 35 4.08 4.54 12.34
N ASN A 36 4.84 4.72 11.25
CA ASN A 36 6.16 5.33 11.32
C ASN A 36 6.06 6.85 11.13
N SER A 37 6.97 7.60 11.75
CA SER A 37 6.96 9.05 11.68
C SER A 37 8.34 9.63 11.39
N ALA A 38 8.38 10.62 10.51
CA ALA A 38 9.53 11.48 10.27
C ALA A 38 9.07 12.93 10.33
N VAL A 39 9.80 13.79 11.03
CA VAL A 39 9.39 15.20 11.14
C VAL A 39 9.35 15.89 9.77
N TRP A 40 10.21 15.51 8.82
CA TRP A 40 10.32 16.22 7.53
C TRP A 40 9.78 15.39 6.37
N ARG A 41 10.48 14.33 5.97
CA ARG A 41 10.20 13.63 4.71
C ARG A 41 10.10 12.13 4.87
N GLY A 42 9.15 11.53 4.15
CA GLY A 42 9.05 10.08 4.05
C GLY A 42 8.75 9.46 5.41
N GLY A 43 7.54 9.67 5.93
CA GLY A 43 7.14 9.14 7.23
C GLY A 43 7.40 7.64 7.34
N GLY A 44 7.10 6.89 6.27
CA GLY A 44 7.57 5.51 6.10
C GLY A 44 9.00 5.48 5.54
N VAL A 45 9.16 5.88 4.28
CA VAL A 45 10.42 5.68 3.54
C VAL A 45 10.88 6.95 2.83
N HIS A 46 12.18 7.23 2.94
CA HIS A 46 12.82 8.33 2.25
C HIS A 46 13.93 7.84 1.31
N VAL A 47 13.85 8.20 0.04
CA VAL A 47 14.75 7.78 -1.05
C VAL A 47 15.42 9.01 -1.66
N ARG A 48 16.76 9.04 -1.67
CA ARG A 48 17.50 10.16 -2.25
C ARG A 48 18.83 9.78 -2.90
N ASN A 49 19.34 10.73 -3.68
CA ASN A 49 20.68 10.69 -4.26
C ASN A 49 20.85 9.53 -5.26
N ALA A 50 19.96 9.50 -6.27
CA ALA A 50 19.91 8.44 -7.29
C ALA A 50 19.73 7.02 -6.72
N ALA A 51 19.14 6.89 -5.53
CA ALA A 51 18.74 5.59 -4.99
C ALA A 51 17.49 5.06 -5.72
N THR A 52 17.43 3.73 -5.86
CA THR A 52 16.29 3.03 -6.48
C THR A 52 15.60 2.15 -5.46
N LEU A 53 14.30 2.36 -5.27
CA LEU A 53 13.45 1.52 -4.44
C LEU A 53 12.44 0.79 -5.33
N SER A 54 12.41 -0.54 -5.24
CA SER A 54 11.32 -1.36 -5.79
C SER A 54 10.46 -1.87 -4.65
N VAL A 55 9.15 -1.65 -4.74
CA VAL A 55 8.18 -2.10 -3.75
C VAL A 55 7.15 -2.98 -4.43
N THR A 56 6.98 -4.20 -3.93
CA THR A 56 6.03 -5.17 -4.45
C THR A 56 5.15 -5.69 -3.33
N GLN A 57 3.85 -5.77 -3.60
CA GLN A 57 2.86 -6.39 -2.69
C GLN A 57 3.00 -5.94 -1.24
N SER A 58 3.24 -4.65 -0.98
CA SER A 58 3.51 -4.15 0.37
C SER A 58 2.44 -3.16 0.82
N THR A 59 2.34 -2.94 2.13
CA THR A 59 1.37 -2.02 2.72
C THR A 59 2.08 -0.92 3.49
N PHE A 60 1.82 0.33 3.12
CA PHE A 60 2.19 1.52 3.85
C PHE A 60 0.91 2.13 4.43
N SER A 61 0.81 2.23 5.75
CA SER A 61 -0.39 2.75 6.40
C SER A 61 -0.06 3.59 7.61
N ASP A 62 -0.80 4.67 7.85
CA ASP A 62 -0.69 5.46 9.07
C ASP A 62 0.72 6.03 9.32
N ASN A 63 1.52 6.19 8.26
CA ASN A 63 2.82 6.83 8.36
C ASN A 63 2.66 8.35 8.30
N SER A 64 3.53 9.09 8.97
CA SER A 64 3.41 10.54 9.09
C SER A 64 4.72 11.27 8.79
N GLY A 65 4.66 12.20 7.85
CA GLY A 65 5.73 13.17 7.61
C GLY A 65 5.25 14.31 6.72
N GLU A 66 5.72 15.53 7.00
CA GLU A 66 5.23 16.75 6.35
C GLU A 66 5.27 16.66 4.81
N GLU A 67 6.34 16.09 4.27
CA GLU A 67 6.54 15.88 2.83
C GLU A 67 6.63 14.38 2.50
N GLY A 68 5.47 13.82 2.13
CA GLY A 68 5.34 12.42 1.73
C GLY A 68 5.16 11.55 2.96
N GLY A 69 3.92 11.43 3.42
CA GLY A 69 3.61 10.73 4.66
C GLY A 69 3.98 9.25 4.59
N ASN A 70 3.72 8.58 3.45
CA ASN A 70 4.21 7.22 3.23
C ASN A 70 5.63 7.23 2.65
N LEU A 71 5.81 7.87 1.50
CA LEU A 71 7.05 7.81 0.72
C LEU A 71 7.51 9.18 0.24
N SER A 72 8.82 9.40 0.22
CA SER A 72 9.43 10.62 -0.31
C SER A 72 10.64 10.28 -1.16
N ALA A 73 10.65 10.75 -2.41
CA ALA A 73 11.71 10.53 -3.38
C ALA A 73 12.23 11.88 -3.86
N VAL A 74 13.51 12.15 -3.62
CA VAL A 74 14.14 13.44 -3.91
C VAL A 74 15.53 13.30 -4.51
N PHE A 75 16.03 14.34 -5.17
CA PHE A 75 17.42 14.40 -5.69
C PHE A 75 17.81 13.16 -6.51
N GLY A 76 16.99 12.79 -7.48
CA GLY A 76 17.15 11.64 -8.36
C GLY A 76 16.66 10.31 -7.79
N GLY A 77 16.08 10.29 -6.58
CA GLY A 77 15.49 9.07 -6.03
C GLY A 77 14.35 8.54 -6.92
N GLN A 78 14.34 7.23 -7.15
CA GLN A 78 13.36 6.57 -8.02
C GLN A 78 12.64 5.47 -7.24
N CYS A 79 11.32 5.44 -7.34
CA CYS A 79 10.48 4.42 -6.70
C CYS A 79 9.62 3.73 -7.75
N THR A 80 9.65 2.41 -7.81
CA THR A 80 8.69 1.58 -8.56
C THR A 80 7.84 0.85 -7.56
N ILE A 81 6.52 1.01 -7.65
CA ILE A 81 5.55 0.48 -6.69
C ILE A 81 4.53 -0.34 -7.46
N GLU A 82 4.45 -1.62 -7.14
CA GLU A 82 3.56 -2.56 -7.81
C GLU A 82 2.70 -3.30 -6.79
N SER A 83 1.42 -3.47 -7.10
CA SER A 83 0.48 -4.27 -6.32
C SER A 83 0.47 -3.90 -4.83
N SER A 84 0.64 -2.63 -4.49
CA SER A 84 0.87 -2.19 -3.11
C SER A 84 -0.22 -1.23 -2.63
N ILE A 85 -0.38 -1.13 -1.31
CA ILE A 85 -1.32 -0.21 -0.66
C ILE A 85 -0.52 0.94 -0.04
N LEU A 86 -0.87 2.18 -0.36
CA LEU A 86 -0.36 3.38 0.31
C LEU A 86 -1.54 4.17 0.87
N SER A 87 -1.81 4.04 2.15
CA SER A 87 -3.01 4.60 2.75
C SER A 87 -2.76 5.38 4.03
N PHE A 88 -3.75 6.19 4.39
CA PHE A 88 -3.89 6.82 5.71
C PHE A 88 -2.65 7.58 6.19
N ALA A 89 -1.85 8.16 5.28
CA ALA A 89 -0.76 9.04 5.67
C ALA A 89 -1.28 10.14 6.61
N GLY A 90 -0.75 10.19 7.83
CA GLY A 90 -1.27 11.03 8.90
C GLY A 90 -0.97 12.52 8.70
N GLU A 91 0.10 12.82 7.97
CA GLU A 91 0.47 14.15 7.52
C GLU A 91 1.07 14.06 6.11
N GLY A 92 0.97 15.17 5.35
CA GLY A 92 1.45 15.21 3.97
C GLY A 92 0.64 14.35 3.00
N ALA A 93 0.93 14.47 1.71
CA ALA A 93 0.36 13.58 0.69
C ALA A 93 0.95 12.17 0.81
N SER A 94 0.33 11.18 0.16
CA SER A 94 0.82 9.79 0.15
C SER A 94 2.30 9.73 -0.24
N VAL A 95 2.64 10.39 -1.34
CA VAL A 95 4.00 10.50 -1.85
C VAL A 95 4.45 11.96 -1.96
N TYR A 96 5.75 12.20 -1.85
CA TYR A 96 6.35 13.49 -2.19
C TYR A 96 7.45 13.33 -3.24
N CYS A 97 7.43 14.21 -4.22
CA CYS A 97 8.36 14.21 -5.34
C CYS A 97 9.06 15.58 -5.42
N ASN A 98 10.39 15.60 -5.28
CA ASN A 98 11.19 16.78 -5.59
C ASN A 98 12.48 16.37 -6.31
N ALA A 99 12.45 16.47 -7.64
CA ALA A 99 13.45 15.87 -8.52
C ALA A 99 13.61 14.35 -8.29
N GLY A 100 12.56 13.67 -7.81
CA GLY A 100 12.44 12.21 -7.78
C GLY A 100 11.30 11.75 -8.68
N SER A 101 11.19 10.44 -8.91
CA SER A 101 10.17 9.84 -9.77
C SER A 101 9.51 8.64 -9.11
N TYR A 102 8.26 8.42 -9.51
CA TYR A 102 7.48 7.27 -9.12
C TYR A 102 6.89 6.62 -10.35
N ASP A 103 6.83 5.30 -10.35
CA ASP A 103 6.12 4.48 -11.31
C ASP A 103 5.21 3.55 -10.51
N LEU A 104 3.89 3.68 -10.68
CA LEU A 104 2.89 2.93 -9.92
C LEU A 104 2.08 2.04 -10.86
N SER A 105 1.88 0.79 -10.47
CA SER A 105 0.97 -0.12 -11.16
C SER A 105 0.21 -0.99 -10.17
N CYS A 106 -1.02 -1.35 -10.54
CA CYS A 106 -1.89 -2.22 -9.74
C CYS A 106 -1.98 -1.81 -8.26
N SER A 107 -1.84 -0.54 -7.93
CA SER A 107 -1.67 -0.08 -6.55
C SER A 107 -2.88 0.73 -6.07
N ASN A 108 -3.18 0.60 -4.77
CA ASN A 108 -4.25 1.35 -4.13
C ASN A 108 -3.67 2.49 -3.29
N VAL A 109 -3.99 3.73 -3.64
CA VAL A 109 -3.56 4.90 -2.88
C VAL A 109 -4.79 5.61 -2.33
N TYR A 110 -5.01 5.53 -1.01
CA TYR A 110 -6.29 5.88 -0.41
C TYR A 110 -6.22 6.58 0.95
N GLY A 111 -7.02 7.62 1.13
CA GLY A 111 -7.30 8.20 2.45
C GLY A 111 -6.12 8.95 3.08
N ASN A 112 -5.18 9.44 2.27
CA ASN A 112 -4.00 10.18 2.73
C ASN A 112 -4.33 11.66 2.97
N VAL A 113 -3.94 12.21 4.13
CA VAL A 113 -4.38 13.55 4.60
C VAL A 113 -4.04 14.67 3.62
N GLY A 114 -2.83 14.68 3.05
CA GLY A 114 -2.40 15.66 2.06
C GLY A 114 -2.74 15.30 0.60
N GLY A 115 -3.52 14.24 0.40
CA GLY A 115 -3.96 13.77 -0.91
C GLY A 115 -3.33 12.43 -1.33
N ASP A 116 -4.12 11.62 -2.02
CA ASP A 116 -3.72 10.32 -2.54
C ASP A 116 -2.80 10.46 -3.76
N TRP A 117 -3.21 11.30 -4.72
CA TRP A 117 -2.56 11.48 -6.01
C TRP A 117 -2.07 12.93 -6.16
N PRO A 118 -1.00 13.34 -5.44
CA PRO A 118 -0.44 14.68 -5.60
C PRO A 118 0.05 14.89 -7.04
N SER A 119 0.22 16.14 -7.45
CA SER A 119 0.47 16.53 -8.85
C SER A 119 1.63 15.81 -9.55
N CYS A 120 2.60 15.27 -8.81
CA CYS A 120 3.71 14.52 -9.38
C CYS A 120 3.36 13.08 -9.80
N VAL A 121 2.29 12.50 -9.24
CA VAL A 121 1.76 11.17 -9.61
C VAL A 121 0.29 11.23 -10.02
N SER A 122 -0.29 12.42 -10.20
CA SER A 122 -1.70 12.56 -10.56
C SER A 122 -2.07 11.95 -11.91
N ALA A 123 -1.09 11.75 -12.80
CA ALA A 123 -1.30 11.04 -14.06
C ALA A 123 -1.45 9.52 -13.89
N GLU A 124 -1.02 8.98 -12.75
CA GLU A 124 -1.10 7.55 -12.45
C GLU A 124 -2.47 7.14 -11.88
N GLU A 125 -3.29 8.11 -11.45
CA GLU A 125 -4.63 7.86 -10.93
C GLU A 125 -5.53 7.25 -12.03
N GLY A 126 -6.01 6.02 -11.80
CA GLY A 126 -6.81 5.27 -12.78
C GLY A 126 -6.01 4.73 -13.97
N ALA A 127 -4.69 4.93 -14.01
CA ALA A 127 -3.80 4.35 -15.00
C ALA A 127 -3.17 3.05 -14.47
N SER A 128 -2.72 2.17 -15.36
CA SER A 128 -1.91 0.99 -15.00
C SER A 128 -2.50 0.08 -13.89
N GLY A 129 -3.82 0.04 -13.74
CA GLY A 129 -4.50 -0.70 -12.67
C GLY A 129 -4.45 -0.04 -11.29
N ASN A 130 -4.09 1.23 -11.21
CA ASN A 130 -4.12 1.98 -9.96
C ASN A 130 -5.52 2.51 -9.67
N PHE A 131 -5.87 2.61 -8.38
CA PHE A 131 -7.15 3.15 -7.93
C PHE A 131 -7.03 3.78 -6.53
N SER A 132 -8.09 4.48 -6.10
CA SER A 132 -8.25 5.00 -4.74
C SER A 132 -9.60 4.54 -4.20
N LEU A 133 -9.58 3.46 -3.41
CA LEU A 133 -10.74 2.93 -2.69
C LEU A 133 -10.31 2.44 -1.32
N ASP A 134 -11.26 2.37 -0.37
CA ASP A 134 -10.99 1.85 0.97
C ASP A 134 -10.37 0.44 0.88
N PRO A 135 -9.14 0.22 1.38
CA PRO A 135 -8.52 -1.09 1.43
C PRO A 135 -9.32 -2.11 2.25
N ALA A 136 -10.26 -1.66 3.09
CA ALA A 136 -11.05 -2.51 3.98
C ALA A 136 -10.17 -3.40 4.87
N PHE A 137 -9.24 -2.77 5.59
CA PHE A 137 -8.43 -3.48 6.59
C PHE A 137 -9.31 -4.03 7.71
N CYS A 138 -8.92 -5.17 8.27
CA CYS A 138 -9.70 -5.88 9.28
C CYS A 138 -9.79 -5.15 10.62
N ASP A 139 -8.65 -4.73 11.19
CA ASP A 139 -8.61 -3.93 12.42
C ASP A 139 -7.25 -3.24 12.60
N THR A 140 -7.08 -2.05 12.01
CA THR A 140 -5.82 -1.29 12.15
C THR A 140 -5.55 -0.84 13.59
N SER A 141 -6.57 -0.73 14.45
CA SER A 141 -6.39 -0.40 15.87
C SER A 141 -5.73 -1.53 16.67
N ALA A 142 -5.94 -2.77 16.21
CA ALA A 142 -5.26 -3.96 16.68
C ALA A 142 -3.96 -4.27 15.89
N GLN A 143 -3.55 -3.39 14.96
CA GLN A 143 -2.45 -3.60 14.01
C GLN A 143 -2.66 -4.80 13.08
N ASP A 144 -3.92 -5.17 12.83
CA ASP A 144 -4.30 -6.16 11.84
C ASP A 144 -4.55 -5.48 10.49
N TYR A 145 -3.51 -5.50 9.64
CA TYR A 145 -3.52 -4.97 8.28
C TYR A 145 -3.86 -6.02 7.23
N SER A 146 -4.38 -7.18 7.63
CA SER A 146 -5.09 -8.06 6.70
C SER A 146 -6.33 -7.34 6.15
N ILE A 147 -6.78 -7.79 4.98
CA ILE A 147 -7.91 -7.16 4.28
C ILE A 147 -9.18 -8.00 4.40
N ASP A 148 -10.31 -7.38 4.14
CA ASP A 148 -11.60 -8.05 4.01
C ASP A 148 -11.66 -8.91 2.73
N PHE A 149 -12.36 -10.05 2.74
CA PHE A 149 -12.58 -10.85 1.53
C PHE A 149 -13.26 -10.07 0.38
N ALA A 150 -14.06 -9.06 0.69
CA ALA A 150 -14.70 -8.17 -0.25
C ALA A 150 -13.86 -6.91 -0.57
N SER A 151 -12.67 -6.77 -0.01
CA SER A 151 -11.77 -5.66 -0.30
C SER A 151 -11.49 -5.55 -1.81
N PRO A 152 -11.41 -4.34 -2.39
CA PRO A 152 -10.97 -4.13 -3.77
C PRO A 152 -9.51 -4.56 -4.00
N CYS A 153 -8.74 -4.73 -2.91
CA CYS A 153 -7.36 -5.19 -2.94
C CYS A 153 -7.21 -6.72 -2.91
N SER A 154 -8.30 -7.45 -2.68
CA SER A 154 -8.30 -8.91 -2.74
C SER A 154 -8.12 -9.42 -4.17
N ASP A 155 -7.47 -10.56 -4.33
CA ASP A 155 -7.30 -11.20 -5.64
C ASP A 155 -8.67 -11.44 -6.31
N GLY A 156 -8.81 -10.94 -7.54
CA GLY A 156 -10.05 -10.99 -8.33
C GLY A 156 -11.06 -9.88 -8.06
N ASN A 157 -10.84 -9.01 -7.08
CA ASN A 157 -11.79 -7.94 -6.71
C ASN A 157 -11.43 -6.55 -7.24
N HIS A 158 -10.41 -6.44 -8.09
CA HIS A 158 -10.00 -5.16 -8.67
C HIS A 158 -11.22 -4.42 -9.27
N PRO A 159 -11.41 -3.11 -9.01
CA PRO A 159 -12.61 -2.37 -9.41
C PRO A 159 -12.90 -2.43 -10.92
N ASP A 160 -11.85 -2.34 -11.74
CA ASP A 160 -11.95 -2.48 -13.21
C ASP A 160 -11.82 -3.92 -13.73
N SER A 161 -11.92 -4.92 -12.85
CA SER A 161 -11.77 -6.35 -13.17
C SER A 161 -10.43 -6.70 -13.86
N LEU A 162 -9.37 -5.96 -13.53
CA LEU A 162 -8.02 -6.21 -14.05
C LEU A 162 -7.30 -7.31 -13.25
N PRO A 163 -6.40 -8.09 -13.89
CA PRO A 163 -5.71 -9.20 -13.26
C PRO A 163 -4.49 -8.74 -12.44
N CYS A 164 -4.70 -7.85 -11.47
CA CYS A 164 -3.65 -7.32 -10.60
C CYS A 164 -3.23 -8.26 -9.46
N GLY A 165 -3.96 -9.36 -9.23
CA GLY A 165 -3.70 -10.27 -8.11
C GLY A 165 -4.03 -9.62 -6.76
N LEU A 166 -3.36 -10.11 -5.71
CA LEU A 166 -3.43 -9.51 -4.37
C LEU A 166 -2.64 -8.20 -4.32
N ILE A 167 -3.30 -7.14 -3.88
CA ILE A 167 -2.73 -5.81 -3.68
C ILE A 167 -2.50 -5.59 -2.18
N GLY A 168 -1.25 -5.35 -1.77
CA GLY A 168 -0.85 -5.17 -0.37
C GLY A 168 -0.16 -6.38 0.26
N ALA A 169 0.28 -6.21 1.50
CA ALA A 169 1.15 -7.16 2.22
C ALA A 169 0.47 -8.45 2.68
N TYR A 170 -0.83 -8.40 2.97
CA TYR A 170 -1.54 -9.49 3.63
C TYR A 170 -2.76 -9.93 2.82
N ALA A 171 -2.96 -11.24 2.78
CA ALA A 171 -4.15 -11.83 2.20
C ALA A 171 -5.40 -11.52 3.04
N PRO A 172 -6.61 -11.74 2.49
CA PRO A 172 -7.83 -11.50 3.23
C PRO A 172 -7.99 -12.42 4.44
N ALA A 173 -8.47 -11.89 5.58
CA ALA A 173 -8.66 -12.66 6.81
C ALA A 173 -9.96 -12.36 7.58
N CYS A 174 -10.71 -11.33 7.19
CA CYS A 174 -11.99 -10.95 7.80
C CYS A 174 -13.08 -10.73 6.74
N GLY A 175 -14.29 -10.37 7.17
CA GLY A 175 -15.39 -10.02 6.26
C GLY A 175 -16.25 -11.16 5.76
N GLY A 176 -15.81 -12.40 5.96
CA GLY A 176 -16.49 -13.60 5.47
C GLY A 176 -16.56 -13.63 3.95
N ALA A 177 -15.77 -14.51 3.31
CA ALA A 177 -16.14 -14.99 1.99
C ALA A 177 -17.58 -15.50 2.10
N THR A 178 -18.49 -15.03 1.25
CA THR A 178 -19.88 -15.50 1.23
C THR A 178 -19.89 -17.00 1.44
N ALA A 179 -20.57 -17.45 2.50
CA ALA A 179 -20.60 -18.84 2.90
C ALA A 179 -20.91 -19.68 1.66
N THR A 180 -19.94 -20.47 1.21
CA THR A 180 -20.25 -21.56 0.30
C THR A 180 -21.13 -22.48 1.13
N GLU A 181 -22.45 -22.40 0.95
CA GLU A 181 -23.33 -23.41 1.49
C GLU A 181 -22.89 -24.72 0.84
N THR A 182 -22.23 -25.57 1.62
CA THR A 182 -22.00 -26.96 1.24
C THR A 182 -23.37 -27.64 1.20
N VAL A 183 -24.04 -27.56 0.06
CA VAL A 183 -25.29 -28.28 -0.16
C VAL A 183 -24.92 -29.72 -0.48
N SER A 184 -25.31 -30.64 0.41
CA SER A 184 -25.14 -32.06 0.11
C SER A 184 -25.91 -32.44 -1.17
N TRP A 185 -25.39 -33.40 -1.93
CA TRP A 185 -26.09 -33.94 -3.11
C TRP A 185 -27.52 -34.44 -2.82
N GLY A 186 -27.84 -34.74 -1.55
CA GLY A 186 -29.20 -35.08 -1.11
C GLY A 186 -30.15 -33.88 -1.14
N ALA A 187 -29.71 -32.72 -0.64
CA ALA A 187 -30.53 -31.51 -0.59
C ALA A 187 -30.81 -30.93 -1.99
N LEU A 188 -29.86 -31.03 -2.93
CA LEU A 188 -30.08 -30.61 -4.33
C LEU A 188 -31.15 -31.45 -5.04
N LYS A 189 -31.31 -32.73 -4.70
CA LYS A 189 -32.30 -33.61 -5.33
C LYS A 189 -33.73 -33.35 -4.87
N GLU A 190 -33.93 -32.80 -3.68
CA GLU A 190 -35.26 -32.45 -3.18
C GLU A 190 -35.80 -31.15 -3.77
N MET A 191 -34.93 -30.27 -4.27
CA MET A 191 -35.33 -28.99 -4.87
C MET A 191 -35.90 -29.10 -6.30
N PHE A 192 -35.73 -30.24 -6.97
CA PHE A 192 -36.20 -30.47 -8.35
C PHE A 192 -37.31 -31.55 -8.44
N ARG A 193 -38.19 -31.60 -7.44
CA ARG A 193 -39.36 -32.48 -7.43
C ARG A 193 -40.64 -31.78 -7.87
#